data_AF-A0A3D3ALG7-F1
#
_entry.id   AF-A0A3D3ALG7-F1
#
_cell.length_a   1.000
_cell.length_b   1.000
_cell.length_c   1.000
_cell.angle_alpha   90.00
_cell.angle_beta   90.00
_cell.angle_gamma   90.00
#
_symmetry.space_group_name_H-M   'P 1'
#
loop_
_entity.id
_entity.type
_entity.pdbx_description
1 polymer ?
#
loop_
_entity_poly.entity_id
_entity_poly.type
_entity_poly.pdbx_seq_one_letter_code
_entity_poly.pdbx_strand_id
1 'polypeptide(L)'
;MKKHIHIIFFFLFIGSFSQILSAKTISMEDYLKGYLEKSWKLKEDSLNLEKSKAGIEQAEAIDDYTLKSDGGYAYQKGGYQSSYELDHANVLSLGISIDKMFSDTGTIMSLSHDLNDTLSSVKVMGSTSQSDLSKSSLSLSLIQPILKNWMGIQSKLPKKIAAIDLKIKEITYLESIEGRMVEAATMYLDWLYLHRQKTILKDIIAKNTNLLKETTSRFNAGIAEVSDLESAKQNVMLFENTLREVDNAYQGLILNIKRYIEVNEEDIPDDKVFDAVVKISAEHKSQRVLEILQLTKKQLGLSLETKENNLLPDLSLLLSYTLAGYDYQSGSNSASFGKSYSDLMKFGKHEIFLGFQFSLPLGNDKAKGELKALKIDFQKMENTLKDTEESLLLKEKTISDGINIYFKLIKGQEDYVASLEKKEADQKKQYKQGQLGLTEIIRTSIDLSNAKLTLTKYIVQHYKYYYQLLELQDQMMEQYQNLIPKN
;
A
#
# COMPACT_ATOMS: atom_id res chain seq x y z
N MET A 1 45.23 -7.73 -63.74
CA MET A 1 44.46 -6.48 -63.96
C MET A 1 43.05 -6.85 -64.41
N LYS A 2 42.05 -6.36 -63.68
CA LYS A 2 40.66 -6.84 -63.64
C LYS A 2 39.92 -6.62 -64.96
N LYS A 3 39.20 -7.67 -65.41
CA LYS A 3 38.07 -7.60 -66.33
C LYS A 3 36.79 -8.00 -65.59
N HIS A 4 35.70 -7.46 -66.11
CA HIS A 4 34.35 -7.23 -65.58
C HIS A 4 33.65 -8.37 -64.83
N ILE A 5 32.73 -7.96 -63.93
CA ILE A 5 31.37 -8.50 -63.81
C ILE A 5 30.47 -7.33 -63.34
N HIS A 6 29.47 -7.00 -64.16
CA HIS A 6 28.30 -6.22 -63.76
C HIS A 6 27.28 -7.18 -63.16
N ILE A 7 26.78 -6.89 -61.95
CA ILE A 7 25.53 -7.47 -61.43
C ILE A 7 24.64 -6.30 -61.01
N ILE A 8 23.55 -6.18 -61.75
CA ILE A 8 22.44 -5.25 -61.57
C ILE A 8 21.72 -5.66 -60.30
N PHE A 9 21.69 -4.78 -59.29
CA PHE A 9 20.92 -4.98 -58.06
C PHE A 9 19.47 -4.58 -58.32
N PHE A 10 18.60 -5.60 -58.40
CA PHE A 10 17.15 -5.46 -58.47
C PHE A 10 16.65 -4.99 -57.10
N PHE A 11 16.13 -3.75 -57.04
CA PHE A 11 15.48 -3.21 -55.85
C PHE A 11 14.15 -3.96 -55.65
N LEU A 12 14.17 -5.00 -54.82
CA LEU A 12 12.98 -5.68 -54.34
C LEU A 12 12.38 -4.81 -53.21
N PHE A 13 11.37 -4.04 -53.60
CA PHE A 13 10.49 -3.30 -52.73
C PHE A 13 9.78 -4.31 -51.81
N ILE A 14 10.33 -4.54 -50.61
CA ILE A 14 9.65 -5.29 -49.56
C ILE A 14 8.48 -4.43 -49.13
N GLY A 15 7.29 -4.82 -49.60
CA GLY A 15 6.03 -4.22 -49.21
C GLY A 15 5.93 -4.22 -47.70
N SER A 16 5.84 -3.02 -47.14
CA SER A 16 5.31 -2.78 -45.81
C SER A 16 3.96 -3.49 -45.73
N PHE A 17 3.94 -4.60 -44.99
CA PHE A 17 2.71 -5.22 -44.54
C PHE A 17 2.04 -4.20 -43.62
N SER A 18 1.23 -3.31 -44.18
CA SER A 18 0.24 -2.56 -43.42
C SER A 18 -0.69 -3.61 -42.84
N GLN A 19 -0.46 -4.01 -41.59
CA GLN A 19 -1.51 -4.63 -40.81
C GLN A 19 -2.66 -3.64 -40.86
N ILE A 20 -3.70 -3.99 -41.61
CA ILE A 20 -5.01 -3.40 -41.48
C ILE A 20 -5.40 -3.75 -40.04
N LEU A 21 -5.09 -2.86 -39.11
CA LEU A 21 -5.59 -2.96 -37.75
C LEU A 21 -7.10 -2.81 -37.87
N SER A 22 -7.78 -3.96 -37.87
CA SER A 22 -9.21 -3.99 -37.68
C SER A 22 -9.48 -3.40 -36.31
N ALA A 23 -10.36 -2.40 -36.25
CA ALA A 23 -10.87 -1.83 -35.00
C ALA A 23 -11.19 -2.96 -34.02
N LYS A 24 -10.50 -2.98 -32.87
CA LYS A 24 -10.72 -4.00 -31.85
C LYS A 24 -11.74 -3.47 -30.84
N THR A 25 -12.77 -4.26 -30.58
CA THR A 25 -13.65 -4.02 -29.43
C THR A 25 -12.92 -4.48 -28.17
N ILE A 26 -12.73 -3.58 -27.22
CA ILE A 26 -12.07 -3.86 -25.94
C ILE A 26 -13.14 -4.10 -24.88
N SER A 27 -13.09 -5.27 -24.24
CA SER A 27 -13.97 -5.60 -23.14
C SER A 27 -13.52 -4.95 -21.82
N MET A 28 -14.42 -4.84 -20.85
CA MET A 28 -14.09 -4.40 -19.49
C MET A 28 -13.01 -5.28 -18.87
N GLU A 29 -13.10 -6.61 -19.03
CA GLU A 29 -12.14 -7.55 -18.45
C GLU A 29 -10.73 -7.38 -19.01
N ASP A 30 -10.61 -7.24 -20.34
CA ASP A 30 -9.32 -7.00 -20.99
C ASP A 30 -8.70 -5.66 -20.53
N TYR A 31 -9.54 -4.64 -20.38
CA TYR A 31 -9.14 -3.33 -19.88
C TYR A 31 -8.62 -3.40 -18.45
N LEU A 32 -9.39 -4.03 -17.54
CA LEU A 32 -9.02 -4.21 -16.14
C LEU A 32 -7.70 -4.96 -16.02
N LYS A 33 -7.53 -6.06 -16.76
CA LYS A 33 -6.29 -6.84 -16.75
C LYS A 33 -5.08 -6.00 -17.11
N GLY A 34 -5.14 -5.30 -18.25
CA GLY A 34 -4.02 -4.47 -18.69
C GLY A 34 -3.73 -3.30 -17.73
N TYR A 35 -4.78 -2.72 -17.14
CA TYR A 35 -4.63 -1.70 -16.10
C TYR A 35 -3.89 -2.22 -14.86
N LEU A 36 -4.28 -3.38 -14.34
CA LEU A 36 -3.67 -3.97 -13.16
C LEU A 36 -2.19 -4.35 -13.43
N GLU A 37 -1.90 -4.97 -14.59
CA GLU A 37 -0.55 -5.38 -14.96
C GLU A 37 0.44 -4.21 -15.09
N LYS A 38 -0.02 -3.06 -15.63
CA LYS A 38 0.82 -1.87 -15.83
C LYS A 38 0.77 -0.87 -14.68
N SER A 39 -0.04 -1.09 -13.65
CA SER A 39 -0.17 -0.17 -12.52
C SER A 39 1.12 -0.11 -11.67
N TRP A 40 1.81 1.03 -11.71
CA TRP A 40 2.98 1.29 -10.86
C TRP A 40 2.65 1.29 -9.37
N LYS A 41 1.44 1.72 -8.99
CA LYS A 41 1.04 1.71 -7.58
C LYS A 41 0.92 0.28 -7.04
N LEU A 42 0.36 -0.65 -7.81
CA LEU A 42 0.25 -2.03 -7.37
C LEU A 42 1.62 -2.69 -7.20
N LYS A 43 2.59 -2.34 -8.06
CA LYS A 43 3.99 -2.76 -7.89
C LYS A 43 4.63 -2.15 -6.64
N GLU A 44 4.35 -0.88 -6.35
CA GLU A 44 4.81 -0.25 -5.11
C GLU A 44 4.21 -0.93 -3.88
N ASP A 45 2.92 -1.25 -3.91
CA ASP A 45 2.22 -1.87 -2.79
C ASP A 45 2.66 -3.34 -2.59
N SER A 46 3.00 -4.07 -3.66
CA SER A 46 3.60 -5.40 -3.54
C SER A 46 5.01 -5.34 -2.93
N LEU A 47 5.83 -4.37 -3.32
CA LEU A 47 7.15 -4.14 -2.70
C LEU A 47 7.02 -3.74 -1.23
N ASN A 48 5.99 -2.96 -0.86
CA ASN A 48 5.70 -2.64 0.53
C ASN A 48 5.28 -3.86 1.34
N LEU A 49 4.55 -4.81 0.73
CA LEU A 49 4.23 -6.10 1.34
C LEU A 49 5.50 -6.94 1.56
N GLU A 50 6.39 -7.03 0.56
CA GLU A 50 7.69 -7.71 0.69
C GLU A 50 8.56 -7.09 1.79
N LYS A 51 8.60 -5.75 1.88
CA LYS A 51 9.27 -5.05 2.97
C LYS A 51 8.69 -5.44 4.33
N SER A 52 7.38 -5.62 4.43
CA SER A 52 6.75 -6.08 5.68
C SER A 52 7.13 -7.51 6.05
N LYS A 53 7.31 -8.39 5.06
CA LYS A 53 7.83 -9.76 5.29
C LYS A 53 9.26 -9.73 5.82
N ALA A 54 10.13 -8.93 5.21
CA ALA A 54 11.48 -8.70 5.73
C ALA A 54 11.48 -8.07 7.14
N GLY A 55 10.46 -7.28 7.47
CA GLY A 55 10.23 -6.75 8.82
C GLY A 55 9.97 -7.83 9.87
N ILE A 56 9.36 -8.97 9.50
CA ILE A 56 9.23 -10.12 10.40
C ILE A 56 10.59 -10.73 10.67
N GLU A 57 11.40 -10.99 9.63
CA GLU A 57 12.75 -11.54 9.78
C GLU A 57 13.62 -10.62 10.68
N GLN A 58 13.52 -9.30 10.48
CA GLN A 58 14.19 -8.33 11.35
C GLN A 58 13.72 -8.40 12.81
N ALA A 59 12.42 -8.63 13.05
CA ALA A 59 11.88 -8.75 14.38
C ALA A 59 12.26 -10.09 15.04
N GLU A 60 12.41 -11.16 14.26
CA GLU A 60 12.89 -12.47 14.72
C GLU A 60 14.36 -12.45 15.12
N ALA A 61 15.16 -11.54 14.54
CA ALA A 61 16.57 -11.36 14.86
C ALA A 61 16.84 -10.98 16.34
N ILE A 62 15.82 -10.62 17.11
CA ILE A 62 15.95 -10.48 18.57
C ILE A 62 16.42 -11.78 19.25
N ASP A 63 16.15 -12.95 18.65
CA ASP A 63 16.54 -14.27 19.16
C ASP A 63 17.88 -14.78 18.58
N ASP A 64 18.55 -13.95 17.76
CA ASP A 64 19.82 -14.30 17.13
C ASP A 64 20.98 -14.28 18.13
N TYR A 65 22.03 -15.01 17.77
CA TYR A 65 23.31 -14.93 18.47
C TYR A 65 24.04 -13.65 18.07
N THR A 66 24.44 -12.85 19.05
CA THR A 66 25.29 -11.68 18.84
C THR A 66 26.71 -12.00 19.29
N LEU A 67 27.65 -12.06 18.35
CA LEU A 67 29.08 -12.09 18.65
C LEU A 67 29.59 -10.67 18.86
N LYS A 68 30.14 -10.39 20.04
CA LYS A 68 30.79 -9.14 20.38
C LYS A 68 32.28 -9.40 20.57
N SER A 69 33.10 -8.44 20.18
CA SER A 69 34.49 -8.40 20.55
C SER A 69 34.84 -6.97 20.92
N ASP A 70 35.55 -6.83 22.02
CA ASP A 70 36.04 -5.56 22.51
C ASP A 70 37.54 -5.65 22.82
N GLY A 71 38.20 -4.51 22.69
CA GLY A 71 39.62 -4.39 22.91
C GLY A 71 39.93 -2.99 23.40
N GLY A 72 40.69 -2.88 24.47
CA GLY A 72 40.99 -1.62 25.11
C GLY A 72 42.38 -1.59 25.71
N TYR A 73 43.00 -0.41 25.66
CA TYR A 73 44.22 -0.12 26.40
C TYR A 73 43.98 1.11 27.26
N ALA A 74 44.20 0.99 28.56
CA ALA A 74 44.09 2.08 29.51
C ALA A 74 45.42 2.35 30.19
N TYR A 75 45.84 3.61 30.19
CA TYR A 75 46.96 4.10 31.00
C TYR A 75 46.42 4.94 32.14
N GLN A 76 46.78 4.57 33.37
CA GLN A 76 46.48 5.33 34.56
C GLN A 76 47.79 5.80 35.19
N LYS A 77 47.91 7.08 35.50
CA LYS A 77 49.06 7.66 36.20
C LYS A 77 48.59 8.33 37.48
N GLY A 78 49.18 7.93 38.61
CA GLY A 78 48.79 8.43 39.93
C GLY A 78 47.48 7.83 40.45
N GLY A 79 47.38 7.76 41.78
CA GLY A 79 46.22 7.26 42.52
C GLY A 79 46.62 6.52 43.79
N TYR A 80 45.66 6.25 44.66
CA TYR A 80 45.85 5.35 45.80
C TYR A 80 45.01 4.09 45.58
N GLN A 81 45.66 2.92 45.50
CA GLN A 81 44.97 1.64 45.67
C GLN A 81 45.35 1.09 47.05
N SER A 82 44.40 1.09 47.98
CA SER A 82 44.59 0.63 49.36
C SER A 82 45.72 1.39 50.11
N SER A 83 46.80 0.69 50.47
CA SER A 83 47.89 1.14 51.35
C SER A 83 49.13 1.66 50.60
N TYR A 84 49.08 1.75 49.27
CA TYR A 84 50.23 2.12 48.43
C TYR A 84 49.86 3.18 47.39
N GLU A 85 50.85 4.01 47.02
CA GLU A 85 50.73 4.99 45.94
C GLU A 85 50.96 4.28 44.61
N LEU A 86 49.96 4.28 43.73
CA LEU A 86 50.09 3.81 42.37
C LEU A 86 50.84 4.88 41.57
N ASP A 87 52.02 4.53 41.04
CA ASP A 87 52.79 5.42 40.18
C ASP A 87 52.17 5.45 38.78
N HIS A 88 52.00 4.27 38.18
CA HIS A 88 51.27 4.09 36.93
C HIS A 88 50.76 2.65 36.76
N ALA A 89 49.72 2.48 35.94
CA ALA A 89 49.23 1.17 35.49
C ALA A 89 48.89 1.21 34.00
N ASN A 90 49.28 0.16 33.29
CA ASN A 90 48.84 -0.14 31.93
C ASN A 90 47.89 -1.33 32.00
N VAL A 91 46.69 -1.20 31.45
CA VAL A 91 45.70 -2.28 31.38
C VAL A 91 45.38 -2.55 29.93
N LEU A 92 45.66 -3.77 29.46
CA LEU A 92 45.21 -4.29 28.18
C LEU A 92 44.04 -5.24 28.44
N SER A 93 42.89 -4.96 27.84
CA SER A 93 41.68 -5.78 27.93
C SER A 93 41.28 -6.24 26.54
N LEU A 94 41.07 -7.54 26.36
CA LEU A 94 40.51 -8.15 25.15
C LEU A 94 39.35 -9.04 25.55
N GLY A 95 38.18 -8.82 24.98
CA GLY A 95 36.96 -9.58 25.26
C GLY A 95 36.35 -10.13 23.97
N ILE A 96 35.81 -11.34 24.06
CA ILE A 96 34.91 -11.90 23.05
C ILE A 96 33.70 -12.48 23.78
N SER A 97 32.48 -12.12 23.39
CA SER A 97 31.26 -12.71 23.95
C SER A 97 30.28 -13.13 22.87
N ILE A 98 29.52 -14.19 23.15
CA ILE A 98 28.37 -14.61 22.37
C ILE A 98 27.14 -14.49 23.27
N ASP A 99 26.23 -13.61 22.89
CA ASP A 99 24.99 -13.36 23.61
C ASP A 99 23.78 -13.89 22.83
N LYS A 100 22.79 -14.43 23.53
CA LYS A 100 21.48 -14.79 22.97
C LYS A 100 20.38 -14.37 23.91
N MET A 101 19.40 -13.63 23.39
CA MET A 101 18.14 -13.39 24.08
C MET A 101 17.14 -14.47 23.67
N PHE A 102 16.38 -14.97 24.64
CA PHE A 102 15.20 -15.79 24.40
C PHE A 102 14.00 -14.89 24.60
N SER A 103 13.49 -14.30 23.51
CA SER A 103 12.34 -13.41 23.56
C SER A 103 11.14 -14.06 24.22
N ASP A 104 11.02 -15.40 24.15
CA ASP A 104 9.88 -16.11 24.72
C ASP A 104 9.78 -16.08 26.24
N THR A 105 10.92 -15.95 26.91
CA THR A 105 11.04 -15.98 28.38
C THR A 105 11.64 -14.69 28.93
N GLY A 106 12.20 -13.84 28.06
CA GLY A 106 12.99 -12.67 28.42
C GLY A 106 14.40 -13.00 28.90
N THR A 107 14.80 -14.28 28.87
CA THR A 107 16.09 -14.74 29.38
C THR A 107 17.23 -14.29 28.48
N ILE A 108 18.35 -13.90 29.05
CA ILE A 108 19.59 -13.61 28.31
C ILE A 108 20.63 -14.64 28.73
N MET A 109 21.23 -15.28 27.75
CA MET A 109 22.37 -16.18 27.93
C MET A 109 23.60 -15.56 27.29
N SER A 110 24.71 -15.53 28.01
CA SER A 110 25.97 -14.95 27.54
C SER A 110 27.12 -15.91 27.83
N LEU A 111 27.95 -16.17 26.83
CA LEU A 111 29.23 -16.86 26.98
C LEU A 111 30.34 -15.86 26.66
N SER A 112 31.17 -15.48 27.63
CA SER A 112 32.27 -14.54 27.43
C SER A 112 33.63 -15.17 27.69
N HIS A 113 34.62 -14.80 26.89
CA HIS A 113 36.04 -15.06 27.14
C HIS A 113 36.76 -13.73 27.22
N ASP A 114 37.36 -13.47 28.37
CA ASP A 114 38.01 -12.21 28.69
C ASP A 114 39.49 -12.44 29.01
N LEU A 115 40.34 -11.59 28.46
CA LEU A 115 41.77 -11.53 28.69
C LEU A 115 42.10 -10.12 29.20
N ASN A 116 42.67 -10.05 30.39
CA ASN A 116 43.07 -8.78 31.00
C ASN A 116 44.52 -8.88 31.44
N ASP A 117 45.36 -7.96 31.01
CA ASP A 117 46.74 -7.85 31.42
C ASP A 117 46.95 -6.50 32.10
N THR A 118 47.41 -6.54 33.34
CA THR A 118 47.56 -5.36 34.19
C THR A 118 49.00 -5.24 34.64
N LEU A 119 49.72 -4.31 34.03
CA LEU A 119 51.06 -3.95 34.44
C LEU A 119 51.01 -2.74 35.35
N SER A 120 51.24 -2.94 36.64
CA SER A 120 51.20 -1.88 37.64
C SER A 120 52.57 -1.59 38.25
N SER A 121 52.84 -0.31 38.48
CA SER A 121 54.00 0.19 39.19
C SER A 121 53.52 0.89 40.46
N VAL A 122 53.95 0.38 41.61
CA VAL A 122 53.49 0.80 42.93
C VAL A 122 54.67 1.27 43.76
N LYS A 123 54.54 2.42 44.44
CA LYS A 123 55.54 2.90 45.40
C LYS A 123 55.25 2.36 46.80
N VAL A 124 56.23 1.62 47.32
CA VAL A 124 56.21 1.07 48.68
C VAL A 124 57.43 1.59 49.43
N MET A 125 57.21 2.37 50.51
CA MET A 125 58.29 2.91 51.37
C MET A 125 59.43 3.58 50.58
N GLY A 126 59.10 4.36 49.54
CA GLY A 126 60.08 5.07 48.70
C GLY A 126 60.75 4.23 47.61
N SER A 127 60.47 2.92 47.54
CA SER A 127 60.91 2.03 46.46
C SER A 127 59.77 1.76 45.47
N THR A 128 60.08 1.70 44.18
CA THR A 128 59.10 1.35 43.14
C THR A 128 59.15 -0.15 42.90
N SER A 129 58.00 -0.83 43.07
CA SER A 129 57.84 -2.25 42.77
C SER A 129 56.89 -2.40 41.59
N GLN A 130 57.28 -3.25 40.64
CA GLN A 130 56.46 -3.61 39.50
C GLN A 130 55.73 -4.92 39.78
N SER A 131 54.45 -4.97 39.45
CA SER A 131 53.63 -6.16 39.49
C SER A 131 52.92 -6.32 38.15
N ASP A 132 52.97 -7.53 37.63
CA ASP A 132 52.32 -7.90 36.39
C ASP A 132 51.28 -8.99 36.66
N LEU A 133 50.07 -8.80 36.13
CA LEU A 133 48.95 -9.69 36.34
C LEU A 133 48.21 -9.92 35.02
N SER A 134 48.38 -11.11 34.46
CA SER A 134 47.55 -11.59 33.37
C SER A 134 46.42 -12.48 33.91
N LYS A 135 45.18 -12.10 33.61
CA LYS A 135 43.95 -12.85 33.93
C LYS A 135 43.29 -13.31 32.63
N SER A 136 42.91 -14.59 32.58
CA SER A 136 41.98 -15.11 31.58
C SER A 136 40.72 -15.60 32.29
N SER A 137 39.54 -15.33 31.75
CA SER A 137 38.29 -15.88 32.27
C SER A 137 37.35 -16.34 31.17
N LEU A 138 36.66 -17.46 31.41
CA LEU A 138 35.57 -17.97 30.57
C LEU A 138 34.31 -18.00 31.44
N SER A 139 33.30 -17.22 31.08
CA SER A 139 32.09 -17.03 31.89
C SER A 139 30.85 -17.43 31.11
N LEU A 140 30.02 -18.30 31.68
CA LEU A 140 28.65 -18.53 31.25
C LEU A 140 27.71 -17.78 32.20
N SER A 141 26.86 -16.91 31.67
CA SER A 141 25.89 -16.13 32.44
C SER A 141 24.48 -16.35 31.90
N LEU A 142 23.52 -16.46 32.82
CA LEU A 142 22.09 -16.54 32.56
C LEU A 142 21.37 -15.49 33.40
N ILE A 143 20.65 -14.60 32.75
CA ILE A 143 19.83 -13.56 33.37
C ILE A 143 18.38 -13.84 33.04
N GLN A 144 17.58 -14.17 34.04
CA GLN A 144 16.15 -14.44 33.90
C GLN A 144 15.35 -13.33 34.58
N PRO A 145 14.64 -12.47 33.83
CA PRO A 145 13.67 -11.56 34.42
C PRO A 145 12.52 -12.36 35.06
N ILE A 146 12.17 -12.03 36.31
CA ILE A 146 11.10 -12.69 37.06
C ILE A 146 9.93 -11.76 37.41
N LEU A 147 10.05 -10.46 37.16
CA LEU A 147 8.97 -9.48 37.36
C LEU A 147 8.73 -8.62 36.10
N LYS A 148 9.50 -7.53 35.92
CA LYS A 148 9.51 -6.78 34.65
C LYS A 148 10.05 -7.69 33.55
N ASN A 149 9.43 -7.65 32.38
CA ASN A 149 9.73 -8.52 31.23
C ASN A 149 9.66 -10.04 31.52
N TRP A 150 8.98 -10.45 32.60
CA TRP A 150 8.75 -11.87 32.85
C TRP A 150 7.96 -12.49 31.70
N MET A 151 8.31 -13.73 31.33
CA MET A 151 7.76 -14.43 30.16
C MET A 151 7.90 -13.63 28.86
N GLY A 152 8.88 -12.72 28.80
CA GLY A 152 9.19 -11.93 27.61
C GLY A 152 8.10 -10.97 27.18
N ILE A 153 7.25 -10.47 28.09
CA ILE A 153 6.16 -9.53 27.72
C ILE A 153 6.68 -8.38 26.86
N GLN A 154 7.84 -7.82 27.19
CA GLN A 154 8.45 -6.73 26.42
C GLN A 154 9.25 -7.27 25.23
N SER A 155 10.03 -8.33 25.43
CA SER A 155 10.89 -8.91 24.40
C SER A 155 10.10 -9.48 23.21
N LYS A 156 8.88 -10.02 23.42
CA LYS A 156 8.02 -10.52 22.35
C LYS A 156 7.35 -9.42 21.55
N LEU A 157 7.28 -8.19 22.07
CA LEU A 157 6.46 -7.14 21.48
C LEU A 157 6.84 -6.86 20.01
N PRO A 158 8.13 -6.68 19.64
CA PRO A 158 8.51 -6.45 18.24
C PRO A 158 8.04 -7.57 17.30
N LYS A 159 8.20 -8.85 17.68
CA LYS A 159 7.75 -10.01 16.90
C LYS A 159 6.23 -10.01 16.71
N LYS A 160 5.48 -9.76 17.79
CA LYS A 160 4.01 -9.71 17.73
C LYS A 160 3.51 -8.52 16.90
N ILE A 161 4.13 -7.35 17.02
CA ILE A 161 3.79 -6.16 16.23
C ILE A 161 4.07 -6.42 14.75
N ALA A 162 5.27 -6.92 14.40
CA ALA A 162 5.65 -7.22 13.01
C ALA A 162 4.71 -8.26 12.37
N ALA A 163 4.29 -9.28 13.11
CA ALA A 163 3.32 -10.26 12.62
C ALA A 163 1.94 -9.65 12.36
N ILE A 164 1.48 -8.73 13.21
CA ILE A 164 0.21 -8.02 12.96
C ILE A 164 0.37 -7.01 11.82
N ASP A 165 1.50 -6.31 11.72
CA ASP A 165 1.80 -5.38 10.64
C ASP A 165 1.77 -6.10 9.29
N LEU A 166 2.37 -7.30 9.20
CA LEU A 166 2.27 -8.11 7.98
C LEU A 166 0.82 -8.38 7.61
N LYS A 167 -0.02 -8.82 8.55
CA LYS A 167 -1.45 -9.06 8.28
C LYS A 167 -2.17 -7.81 7.81
N ILE A 168 -1.92 -6.67 8.46
CA ILE A 168 -2.49 -5.38 8.03
C ILE A 168 -2.03 -5.07 6.60
N LYS A 169 -0.76 -5.30 6.27
CA LYS A 169 -0.21 -5.05 4.93
C LYS A 169 -0.76 -6.00 3.88
N GLU A 170 -0.98 -7.27 4.22
CA GLU A 170 -1.66 -8.24 3.35
C GLU A 170 -3.07 -7.76 3.02
N ILE A 171 -3.87 -7.41 4.03
CA ILE A 171 -5.24 -6.91 3.82
C ILE A 171 -5.22 -5.59 3.03
N THR A 172 -4.34 -4.65 3.39
CA THR A 172 -4.19 -3.35 2.69
C THR A 172 -3.79 -3.54 1.23
N TYR A 173 -2.98 -4.54 0.91
CA TYR A 173 -2.62 -4.85 -0.46
C TYR A 173 -3.83 -5.34 -1.26
N LEU A 174 -4.68 -6.18 -0.66
CA LEU A 174 -5.92 -6.62 -1.29
C LEU A 174 -6.91 -5.46 -1.50
N GLU A 175 -7.06 -4.58 -0.50
CA GLU A 175 -7.83 -3.33 -0.63
C GLU A 175 -7.31 -2.44 -1.77
N SER A 176 -5.99 -2.32 -1.90
CA SER A 176 -5.39 -1.55 -2.99
C SER A 176 -5.70 -2.15 -4.36
N ILE A 177 -5.64 -3.48 -4.50
CA ILE A 177 -6.05 -4.16 -5.75
C ILE A 177 -7.50 -3.81 -6.10
N GLU A 178 -8.43 -3.91 -5.16
CA GLU A 178 -9.84 -3.63 -5.43
C GLU A 178 -10.11 -2.16 -5.74
N GLY A 179 -9.54 -1.24 -4.96
CA GLY A 179 -9.65 0.19 -5.24
C GLY A 179 -9.13 0.54 -6.65
N ARG A 180 -8.06 -0.14 -7.10
CA ARG A 180 -7.54 0.01 -8.48
C ARG A 180 -8.46 -0.61 -9.52
N MET A 181 -9.10 -1.74 -9.22
CA MET A 181 -10.12 -2.31 -10.11
C MET A 181 -11.31 -1.36 -10.28
N VAL A 182 -11.79 -0.71 -9.22
CA VAL A 182 -12.90 0.25 -9.32
C VAL A 182 -12.48 1.54 -10.02
N GLU A 183 -11.28 2.04 -9.77
CA GLU A 183 -10.72 3.17 -10.52
C GLU A 183 -10.67 2.87 -12.02
N ALA A 184 -10.17 1.69 -12.38
CA ALA A 184 -10.09 1.22 -13.75
C ALA A 184 -11.49 1.03 -14.38
N ALA A 185 -12.42 0.38 -13.67
CA ALA A 185 -13.79 0.18 -14.13
C ALA A 185 -14.51 1.51 -14.35
N THR A 186 -14.32 2.49 -13.45
CA THR A 186 -14.88 3.84 -13.58
C THR A 186 -14.35 4.54 -14.81
N MET A 187 -13.04 4.46 -15.07
CA MET A 187 -12.41 5.05 -16.24
C MET A 187 -12.88 4.38 -17.54
N TYR A 188 -13.05 3.06 -17.56
CA TYR A 188 -13.65 2.35 -18.70
C TYR A 188 -15.10 2.77 -18.94
N LEU A 189 -15.89 2.91 -17.86
CA LEU A 189 -17.27 3.38 -17.96
C LEU A 189 -17.36 4.83 -18.49
N ASP A 190 -16.41 5.68 -18.16
CA ASP A 190 -16.29 7.03 -18.75
C ASP A 190 -15.92 6.98 -20.23
N TRP A 191 -15.06 6.03 -20.63
CA TRP A 191 -14.72 5.82 -22.03
C TRP A 191 -15.94 5.36 -22.82
N LEU A 192 -16.67 4.39 -22.30
CA LEU A 192 -17.93 3.91 -22.83
C LEU A 192 -18.97 5.03 -22.94
N TYR A 193 -19.10 5.86 -21.90
CA TYR A 193 -20.00 7.01 -21.88
C TYR A 193 -19.70 8.01 -23.01
N LEU A 194 -18.44 8.43 -23.13
CA LEU A 194 -18.03 9.39 -24.16
C LEU A 194 -18.13 8.79 -25.56
N HIS A 195 -17.77 7.51 -25.74
CA HIS A 195 -17.96 6.80 -27.01
C HIS A 195 -19.43 6.82 -27.44
N ARG A 196 -20.35 6.44 -26.54
CA ARG A 196 -21.78 6.39 -26.84
C ARG A 196 -22.37 7.77 -27.12
N GLN A 197 -21.96 8.79 -26.37
CA GLN A 197 -22.36 10.17 -26.66
C GLN A 197 -21.92 10.64 -28.05
N LYS A 198 -20.68 10.36 -28.47
CA LYS A 198 -20.21 10.68 -29.83
C LYS A 198 -21.08 10.02 -30.89
N THR A 199 -21.41 8.75 -30.71
CA THR A 199 -22.27 8.00 -31.63
C THR A 199 -23.67 8.61 -31.72
N ILE A 200 -24.28 8.95 -30.58
CA ILE A 200 -25.59 9.61 -30.51
C ILE A 200 -25.56 10.99 -31.17
N LEU A 201 -24.56 11.81 -30.87
CA LEU A 201 -24.41 13.17 -31.43
C LEU A 201 -24.20 13.13 -32.95
N LYS A 202 -23.42 12.18 -33.47
CA LYS A 202 -23.26 11.99 -34.92
C LYS A 202 -24.58 11.66 -35.62
N ASP A 203 -25.39 10.78 -35.03
CA ASP A 203 -26.73 10.46 -35.56
C ASP A 203 -27.67 11.69 -35.51
N ILE A 204 -27.66 12.44 -34.41
CA ILE A 204 -28.45 13.67 -34.26
C ILE A 204 -28.04 14.73 -35.28
N ILE A 205 -26.74 14.95 -35.47
CA ILE A 205 -26.23 15.91 -36.46
C ILE A 205 -26.68 15.47 -37.86
N ALA A 206 -26.52 14.20 -38.23
CA ALA A 206 -26.95 13.69 -39.53
C ALA A 206 -28.45 13.93 -39.78
N LYS A 207 -29.31 13.67 -38.78
CA LYS A 207 -30.76 13.93 -38.85
C LYS A 207 -31.07 15.41 -38.99
N ASN A 208 -30.41 16.28 -38.22
CA ASN A 208 -30.63 17.72 -38.27
C ASN A 208 -30.08 18.38 -39.54
N THR A 209 -28.98 17.87 -40.10
CA THR A 209 -28.48 18.27 -41.41
C THR A 209 -29.48 17.93 -42.51
N ASN A 210 -30.15 16.77 -42.43
CA ASN A 210 -31.20 16.41 -43.37
C ASN A 210 -32.42 17.33 -43.23
N LEU A 211 -32.83 17.66 -41.99
CA LEU A 211 -33.90 18.65 -41.75
C LEU A 211 -33.53 20.02 -42.33
N LEU A 212 -32.30 20.49 -42.14
CA LEU A 212 -31.80 21.72 -42.72
C LEU A 212 -31.85 21.71 -44.25
N LYS A 213 -31.49 20.60 -44.90
CA LYS A 213 -31.61 20.45 -46.36
C LYS A 213 -33.08 20.54 -46.81
N GLU A 214 -33.99 19.87 -46.12
CA GLU A 214 -35.44 19.95 -46.39
C GLU A 214 -35.96 21.39 -46.23
N THR A 215 -35.61 22.08 -45.14
CA THR A 215 -35.98 23.48 -44.89
C THR A 215 -35.40 24.43 -45.93
N THR A 216 -34.14 24.23 -46.34
CA THR A 216 -33.49 25.03 -47.40
C THR A 216 -34.23 24.88 -48.73
N SER A 217 -34.62 23.66 -49.09
CA SER A 217 -35.40 23.42 -50.31
C SER A 217 -36.76 24.12 -50.26
N ARG A 218 -37.42 24.13 -49.11
CA ARG A 218 -38.71 24.81 -48.91
C ARG A 218 -38.59 26.33 -48.93
N PHE A 219 -37.52 26.87 -48.35
CA PHE A 219 -37.19 28.29 -48.39
C PHE A 219 -36.97 28.75 -49.84
N ASN A 220 -36.18 28.01 -50.62
CA ASN A 220 -35.93 28.32 -52.03
C ASN A 220 -37.20 28.24 -52.90
N ALA A 221 -38.18 27.43 -52.49
CA ALA A 221 -39.49 27.34 -53.13
C ALA A 221 -40.48 28.41 -52.64
N GLY A 222 -40.07 29.30 -51.73
CA GLY A 222 -40.92 30.36 -51.14
C GLY A 222 -41.96 29.86 -50.13
N ILE A 223 -41.80 28.64 -49.61
CA ILE A 223 -42.75 27.98 -48.69
C ILE A 223 -42.34 28.17 -47.22
N ALA A 224 -41.05 28.31 -46.94
CA ALA A 224 -40.53 28.51 -45.58
C ALA A 224 -39.97 29.92 -45.40
N GLU A 225 -39.96 30.42 -44.16
CA GLU A 225 -39.44 31.73 -43.81
C GLU A 225 -37.91 31.72 -43.59
N VAL A 226 -37.27 32.89 -43.60
CA VAL A 226 -35.85 33.03 -43.25
C VAL A 226 -35.59 32.57 -41.80
N SER A 227 -36.53 32.86 -40.89
CA SER A 227 -36.51 32.46 -39.48
C SER A 227 -36.38 30.94 -39.31
N ASP A 228 -37.12 30.16 -40.12
CA ASP A 228 -37.06 28.69 -40.14
C ASP A 228 -35.69 28.19 -40.60
N LEU A 229 -35.14 28.78 -41.66
CA LEU A 229 -33.82 28.41 -42.19
C LEU A 229 -32.71 28.68 -41.17
N GLU A 230 -32.72 29.85 -40.54
CA GLU A 230 -31.71 30.21 -39.53
C GLU A 230 -31.85 29.34 -38.27
N SER A 231 -33.07 29.02 -37.84
CA SER A 231 -33.31 28.10 -36.71
C SER A 231 -32.76 26.70 -36.98
N ALA A 232 -32.96 26.17 -38.19
CA ALA A 232 -32.40 24.87 -38.58
C ALA A 232 -30.87 24.88 -38.60
N LYS A 233 -30.25 25.95 -39.10
CA LYS A 233 -28.78 26.10 -39.10
C LYS A 233 -28.22 26.16 -37.68
N GLN A 234 -28.83 26.98 -36.82
CA GLN A 234 -28.43 27.11 -35.41
C GLN A 234 -28.49 25.76 -34.69
N ASN A 235 -29.52 24.95 -34.96
CA ASN A 235 -29.66 23.64 -34.34
C ASN A 235 -28.54 22.67 -34.76
N VAL A 236 -28.15 22.67 -36.04
CA VAL A 236 -27.00 21.87 -36.50
C VAL A 236 -25.71 22.34 -35.83
N MET A 237 -25.45 23.66 -35.82
CA MET A 237 -24.25 24.23 -35.20
C MET A 237 -24.15 23.92 -33.70
N LEU A 238 -25.27 23.91 -32.97
CA LEU A 238 -25.34 23.57 -31.56
C LEU A 238 -24.80 22.15 -31.31
N PHE A 239 -25.29 21.16 -32.06
CA PHE A 239 -24.85 19.77 -31.89
C PHE A 239 -23.42 19.54 -32.40
N GLU A 240 -22.98 20.24 -33.43
CA GLU A 240 -21.58 20.19 -33.88
C GLU A 240 -20.61 20.75 -32.83
N ASN A 241 -20.96 21.86 -32.17
CA ASN A 241 -20.19 22.40 -31.05
C ASN A 241 -20.11 21.39 -29.90
N THR A 242 -21.26 20.79 -29.54
CA THR A 242 -21.33 19.76 -28.49
C THR A 242 -20.47 18.54 -28.84
N LEU A 243 -20.50 18.09 -30.09
CA LEU A 243 -19.65 16.97 -30.54
C LEU A 243 -18.17 17.31 -30.43
N ARG A 244 -17.75 18.54 -30.75
CA ARG A 244 -16.35 18.98 -30.57
C ARG A 244 -15.91 18.96 -29.11
N GLU A 245 -16.77 19.37 -28.19
CA GLU A 245 -16.49 19.29 -26.75
C GLU A 245 -16.33 17.85 -26.27
N VAL A 246 -17.26 16.96 -26.67
CA VAL A 246 -17.19 15.54 -26.33
C VAL A 246 -15.97 14.87 -26.97
N ASP A 247 -15.60 15.25 -28.19
CA ASP A 247 -14.40 14.72 -28.86
C ASP A 247 -13.12 15.11 -28.12
N ASN A 248 -13.00 16.37 -27.70
CA ASN A 248 -11.87 16.81 -26.87
C ASN A 248 -11.78 16.04 -25.55
N ALA A 249 -12.91 15.84 -24.86
CA ALA A 249 -12.96 15.04 -23.63
C ALA A 249 -12.57 13.58 -23.88
N TYR A 250 -13.04 13.00 -24.99
CA TYR A 250 -12.72 11.64 -25.40
C TYR A 250 -11.21 11.48 -25.67
N GLN A 251 -10.60 12.40 -26.42
CA GLN A 251 -9.16 12.35 -26.69
C GLN A 251 -8.33 12.49 -25.41
N GLY A 252 -8.73 13.39 -24.51
CA GLY A 252 -8.09 13.51 -23.19
C GLY A 252 -8.16 12.23 -22.37
N LEU A 253 -9.30 11.52 -22.38
CA LEU A 253 -9.46 10.25 -21.70
C LEU A 253 -8.63 9.13 -22.34
N ILE A 254 -8.60 9.05 -23.68
CA ILE A 254 -7.78 8.07 -24.40
C ILE A 254 -6.29 8.22 -24.05
N LEU A 255 -5.79 9.45 -23.92
CA LEU A 255 -4.41 9.68 -23.48
C LEU A 255 -4.13 9.09 -22.08
N ASN A 256 -5.10 9.17 -21.17
CA ASN A 256 -4.98 8.55 -19.85
C ASN A 256 -5.02 7.02 -19.93
N ILE A 257 -5.92 6.47 -20.75
CA ILE A 257 -6.05 5.02 -20.98
C ILE A 257 -4.79 4.42 -21.59
N LYS A 258 -4.15 5.13 -22.54
CA LYS A 258 -2.90 4.71 -23.21
C LYS A 258 -1.73 4.47 -22.26
N ARG A 259 -1.79 4.98 -21.03
CA ARG A 259 -0.79 4.70 -19.98
C ARG A 259 -0.84 3.25 -19.48
N TYR A 260 -1.99 2.60 -19.64
CA TYR A 260 -2.31 1.32 -19.03
C TYR A 260 -2.50 0.21 -20.08
N ILE A 261 -3.08 0.53 -21.23
CA ILE A 261 -3.30 -0.42 -22.31
C ILE A 261 -2.93 0.19 -23.67
N GLU A 262 -2.55 -0.66 -24.62
CA GLU A 262 -2.33 -0.25 -26.00
C GLU A 262 -3.69 -0.12 -26.69
N VAL A 263 -4.03 1.11 -27.06
CA VAL A 263 -5.31 1.46 -27.69
C VAL A 263 -5.03 2.37 -28.87
N ASN A 264 -5.52 1.97 -30.04
CA ASN A 264 -5.47 2.74 -31.27
C ASN A 264 -6.69 3.66 -31.37
N GLU A 265 -6.67 4.60 -32.31
CA GLU A 265 -7.79 5.53 -32.48
C GLU A 265 -9.07 4.84 -32.96
N GLU A 266 -8.95 3.73 -33.67
CA GLU A 266 -10.10 2.94 -34.13
C GLU A 266 -10.66 1.98 -33.08
N ASP A 267 -9.95 1.73 -31.97
CA ASP A 267 -10.41 0.82 -30.94
C ASP A 267 -11.57 1.43 -30.13
N ILE A 268 -12.57 0.60 -29.82
CA ILE A 268 -13.82 1.03 -29.17
C ILE A 268 -14.13 0.17 -27.95
N PRO A 269 -14.80 0.73 -26.92
CA PRO A 269 -15.25 -0.05 -25.78
C PRO A 269 -16.46 -0.91 -26.18
N ASP A 270 -16.60 -2.09 -25.58
CA ASP A 270 -17.78 -2.94 -25.72
C ASP A 270 -19.03 -2.22 -25.16
N ASP A 271 -20.07 -2.06 -26.00
CA ASP A 271 -21.29 -1.31 -25.71
C ASP A 271 -22.49 -2.16 -25.30
N LYS A 272 -22.32 -3.48 -25.14
CA LYS A 272 -23.36 -4.41 -24.65
C LYS A 272 -24.01 -4.02 -23.33
N VAL A 273 -23.31 -3.23 -22.51
CA VAL A 273 -23.80 -2.71 -21.23
C VAL A 273 -25.10 -1.89 -21.40
N PHE A 274 -25.34 -1.33 -22.60
CA PHE A 274 -26.57 -0.61 -22.94
C PHE A 274 -27.72 -1.50 -23.42
N ASP A 275 -27.49 -2.78 -23.71
CA ASP A 275 -28.51 -3.68 -24.26
C ASP A 275 -29.50 -4.17 -23.20
N ALA A 276 -29.03 -4.37 -21.96
CA ALA A 276 -29.87 -4.75 -20.83
C ALA A 276 -29.29 -4.26 -19.50
N VAL A 277 -30.04 -3.42 -18.79
CA VAL A 277 -29.69 -3.01 -17.42
C VAL A 277 -30.19 -4.06 -16.44
N VAL A 278 -29.26 -4.70 -15.74
CA VAL A 278 -29.56 -5.74 -14.76
C VAL A 278 -29.91 -5.11 -13.41
N LYS A 279 -30.93 -5.62 -12.73
CA LYS A 279 -31.19 -5.24 -11.34
C LYS A 279 -30.14 -5.88 -10.44
N ILE A 280 -29.38 -5.06 -9.75
CA ILE A 280 -28.37 -5.48 -8.80
C ILE A 280 -28.98 -5.56 -7.39
N SER A 281 -28.68 -6.63 -6.66
CA SER A 281 -29.00 -6.78 -5.24
C SER A 281 -27.72 -6.79 -4.41
N ALA A 282 -27.76 -6.11 -3.26
CA ALA A 282 -26.68 -6.09 -2.29
C ALA A 282 -26.87 -7.22 -1.26
N GLU A 283 -25.82 -8.00 -0.99
CA GLU A 283 -25.72 -8.84 0.21
C GLU A 283 -24.68 -8.23 1.14
N HIS A 284 -25.05 -7.96 2.39
CA HIS A 284 -24.13 -7.38 3.36
C HIS A 284 -23.01 -8.37 3.69
N LYS A 285 -21.75 -7.97 3.47
CA LYS A 285 -20.56 -8.71 3.88
C LYS A 285 -19.71 -7.85 4.81
N SER A 286 -19.02 -8.54 5.73
CA SER A 286 -18.06 -7.92 6.64
C SER A 286 -16.87 -7.36 5.86
N GLN A 287 -16.42 -6.15 6.23
CA GLN A 287 -15.46 -5.36 5.46
C GLN A 287 -14.05 -5.45 6.04
N ARG A 288 -13.06 -5.72 5.19
CA ARG A 288 -11.62 -5.80 5.50
C ARG A 288 -11.05 -4.56 6.18
N VAL A 289 -11.60 -3.38 5.89
CA VAL A 289 -11.24 -2.13 6.59
C VAL A 289 -11.47 -2.23 8.10
N LEU A 290 -12.56 -2.86 8.54
CA LEU A 290 -12.83 -3.09 9.97
C LEU A 290 -11.83 -4.09 10.57
N GLU A 291 -11.41 -5.09 9.80
CA GLU A 291 -10.37 -6.04 10.22
C GLU A 291 -9.03 -5.32 10.46
N ILE A 292 -8.62 -4.41 9.56
CA ILE A 292 -7.42 -3.58 9.74
C ILE A 292 -7.49 -2.78 11.05
N LEU A 293 -8.64 -2.14 11.33
CA LEU A 293 -8.83 -1.37 12.57
C LEU A 293 -8.79 -2.26 13.81
N GLN A 294 -9.37 -3.46 13.76
CA GLN A 294 -9.31 -4.43 14.85
C GLN A 294 -7.88 -4.91 15.11
N LEU A 295 -7.10 -5.18 14.06
CA LEU A 295 -5.69 -5.54 14.15
C LEU A 295 -4.86 -4.40 14.73
N THR A 296 -5.12 -3.16 14.30
CA THR A 296 -4.46 -1.96 14.85
C THR A 296 -4.80 -1.77 16.33
N LYS A 297 -6.06 -1.95 16.72
CA LYS A 297 -6.48 -1.96 18.13
C LYS A 297 -5.74 -3.03 18.93
N LYS A 298 -5.56 -4.23 18.36
CA LYS A 298 -4.80 -5.31 18.98
C LYS A 298 -3.33 -4.93 19.21
N GLN A 299 -2.68 -4.26 18.26
CA GLN A 299 -1.31 -3.75 18.45
C GLN A 299 -1.20 -2.74 19.59
N LEU A 300 -2.16 -1.81 19.68
CA LEU A 300 -2.23 -0.86 20.79
C LEU A 300 -2.45 -1.58 22.12
N GLY A 301 -3.28 -2.62 22.16
CA GLY A 301 -3.49 -3.45 23.36
C GLY A 301 -2.21 -4.15 23.83
N LEU A 302 -1.45 -4.75 22.92
CA LEU A 302 -0.14 -5.37 23.24
C LEU A 302 0.88 -4.33 23.73
N SER A 303 0.88 -3.15 23.12
CA SER A 303 1.74 -2.04 23.54
C SER A 303 1.37 -1.54 24.93
N LEU A 304 0.07 -1.52 25.25
CA LEU A 304 -0.45 -1.12 26.56
C LEU A 304 -0.02 -2.12 27.64
N GLU A 305 -0.16 -3.42 27.40
CA GLU A 305 0.35 -4.48 28.29
C GLU A 305 1.85 -4.29 28.57
N THR A 306 2.63 -4.00 27.53
CA THR A 306 4.08 -3.75 27.66
C THR A 306 4.39 -2.48 28.45
N LYS A 307 3.62 -1.40 28.26
CA LYS A 307 3.78 -0.15 29.02
C LYS A 307 3.35 -0.28 30.48
N GLU A 308 2.34 -1.09 30.78
CA GLU A 308 1.98 -1.44 32.16
C GLU A 308 3.09 -2.26 32.81
N ASN A 309 3.64 -3.26 32.11
CA ASN A 309 4.77 -4.04 32.57
C ASN A 309 6.02 -3.17 32.82
N ASN A 310 6.21 -2.07 32.08
CA ASN A 310 7.30 -1.12 32.29
C ASN A 310 7.23 -0.32 33.60
N LEU A 311 6.07 -0.28 34.26
CA LEU A 311 5.94 0.34 35.58
C LEU A 311 6.38 -0.56 36.73
N LEU A 312 6.53 -1.87 36.47
CA LEU A 312 6.98 -2.82 37.47
C LEU A 312 8.47 -2.63 37.77
N PRO A 313 8.92 -2.92 39.01
CA PRO A 313 10.34 -3.01 39.33
C PRO A 313 11.04 -4.05 38.45
N ASP A 314 12.30 -3.79 38.11
CA ASP A 314 13.16 -4.81 37.52
C ASP A 314 13.62 -5.76 38.64
N LEU A 315 13.32 -7.04 38.47
CA LEU A 315 13.80 -8.09 39.34
C LEU A 315 14.21 -9.26 38.46
N SER A 316 15.50 -9.60 38.51
CA SER A 316 16.10 -10.63 37.68
C SER A 316 16.90 -11.62 38.52
N LEU A 317 16.78 -12.91 38.19
CA LEU A 317 17.63 -13.98 38.70
C LEU A 317 18.91 -14.01 37.86
N LEU A 318 20.05 -13.97 38.53
CA LEU A 318 21.38 -14.01 37.94
C LEU A 318 22.03 -15.35 38.32
N LEU A 319 22.41 -16.12 37.32
CA LEU A 319 23.23 -17.31 37.48
C LEU A 319 24.47 -17.14 36.61
N SER A 320 25.66 -17.27 37.18
CA SER A 320 26.88 -17.34 36.38
C SER A 320 27.84 -18.40 36.88
N TYR A 321 28.60 -18.94 35.93
CA TYR A 321 29.68 -19.87 36.15
C TYR A 321 30.92 -19.36 35.42
N THR A 322 31.96 -19.03 36.18
CA THR A 322 33.18 -18.44 35.64
C THR A 322 34.36 -19.33 35.96
N LEU A 323 35.11 -19.70 34.93
CA LEU A 323 36.44 -20.29 35.04
C LEU A 323 37.46 -19.16 34.93
N ALA A 324 38.46 -19.14 35.81
CA ALA A 324 39.46 -18.09 35.81
C ALA A 324 40.88 -18.66 35.92
N GLY A 325 41.79 -18.17 35.10
CA GLY A 325 43.22 -18.45 35.18
C GLY A 325 44.00 -17.18 35.46
N TYR A 326 45.04 -17.28 36.30
CA TYR A 326 45.84 -16.14 36.72
C TYR A 326 47.32 -16.47 36.59
N ASP A 327 48.09 -15.53 36.04
CA ASP A 327 49.55 -15.51 36.14
C ASP A 327 49.94 -14.20 36.82
N TYR A 328 50.56 -14.30 37.99
CA TYR A 328 51.01 -13.16 38.78
C TYR A 328 52.52 -13.23 38.90
N GLN A 329 53.20 -12.16 38.50
CA GLN A 329 54.65 -12.03 38.64
C GLN A 329 54.97 -10.74 39.39
N SER A 330 55.92 -10.84 40.31
CA SER A 330 56.47 -9.71 41.06
C SER A 330 57.98 -9.64 40.80
N GLY A 331 58.49 -8.45 40.45
CA GLY A 331 59.89 -8.24 40.07
C GLY A 331 60.11 -8.20 38.55
N SER A 332 61.26 -8.68 38.08
CA SER A 332 61.70 -8.54 36.67
C SER A 332 61.07 -9.53 35.68
N ASN A 333 60.14 -10.38 36.13
CA ASN A 333 59.46 -11.34 35.27
C ASN A 333 58.12 -10.75 34.78
N SER A 334 57.83 -10.88 33.49
CA SER A 334 56.53 -10.53 32.92
C SER A 334 55.55 -11.68 33.08
N ALA A 335 54.32 -11.36 33.49
CA ALA A 335 53.20 -12.28 33.38
C ALA A 335 52.89 -12.51 31.89
N SER A 336 52.18 -13.59 31.58
CA SER A 336 51.80 -13.89 30.20
C SER A 336 50.41 -14.47 30.09
N PHE A 337 49.67 -14.05 29.06
CA PHE A 337 48.39 -14.65 28.68
C PHE A 337 48.49 -16.17 28.46
N GLY A 338 49.59 -16.68 27.91
CA GLY A 338 49.77 -18.11 27.68
C GLY A 338 49.74 -18.93 28.98
N LYS A 339 50.34 -18.42 30.07
CA LYS A 339 50.31 -19.07 31.37
C LYS A 339 48.97 -18.93 32.06
N SER A 340 48.34 -17.76 32.02
CA SER A 340 47.00 -17.57 32.59
C SER A 340 45.95 -18.41 31.86
N TYR A 341 46.06 -18.58 30.54
CA TYR A 341 45.21 -19.46 29.75
C TYR A 341 45.45 -20.95 30.05
N SER A 342 46.72 -21.37 30.19
CA SER A 342 47.06 -22.74 30.61
C SER A 342 46.49 -23.05 32.00
N ASP A 343 46.48 -22.07 32.92
CA ASP A 343 45.87 -22.20 34.24
C ASP A 343 44.34 -22.32 34.15
N LEU A 344 43.69 -21.54 33.27
CA LEU A 344 42.25 -21.64 33.00
C LEU A 344 41.87 -23.05 32.51
N MET A 345 42.66 -23.63 31.60
CA MET A 345 42.43 -24.97 31.04
C MET A 345 42.63 -26.11 32.05
N LYS A 346 43.18 -25.85 33.24
CA LYS A 346 43.26 -26.84 34.33
C LYS A 346 41.95 -26.95 35.11
N PHE A 347 40.96 -26.07 34.84
CA PHE A 347 39.64 -26.03 35.48
C PHE A 347 39.66 -25.94 37.03
N GLY A 348 40.82 -25.65 37.64
CA GLY A 348 41.00 -25.71 39.09
C GLY A 348 40.44 -24.50 39.86
N LYS A 349 40.21 -23.38 39.15
CA LYS A 349 39.71 -22.12 39.72
C LYS A 349 38.40 -21.76 39.04
N HIS A 350 37.31 -21.88 39.78
CA HIS A 350 35.97 -21.59 39.30
C HIS A 350 35.19 -20.79 40.34
N GLU A 351 34.22 -20.01 39.85
CA GLU A 351 33.29 -19.22 40.63
C GLU A 351 31.87 -19.53 40.16
N ILE A 352 30.98 -19.84 41.09
CA ILE A 352 29.54 -19.96 40.84
C ILE A 352 28.87 -18.80 41.56
N PHE A 353 28.09 -18.01 40.84
CA PHE A 353 27.28 -16.95 41.40
C PHE A 353 25.80 -17.25 41.17
N LEU A 354 25.02 -17.19 42.25
CA LEU A 354 23.56 -17.22 42.23
C LEU A 354 23.08 -16.01 43.01
N GLY A 355 22.40 -15.09 42.35
CA GLY A 355 21.95 -13.85 42.97
C GLY A 355 20.69 -13.29 42.36
N PHE A 356 20.15 -12.27 43.00
CA PHE A 356 19.02 -11.49 42.48
C PHE A 356 19.47 -10.04 42.31
N GLN A 357 19.03 -9.42 41.22
CA GLN A 357 19.22 -7.98 40.99
C GLN A 357 17.86 -7.30 41.00
N PHE A 358 17.71 -6.29 41.85
CA PHE A 358 16.48 -5.50 41.99
C PHE A 358 16.75 -4.04 41.66
N SER A 359 15.89 -3.43 40.83
CA SER A 359 15.94 -2.01 40.48
C SER A 359 14.53 -1.41 40.44
N LEU A 360 14.31 -0.36 41.24
CA LEU A 360 13.04 0.36 41.31
C LEU A 360 13.24 1.84 40.94
N PRO A 361 12.73 2.31 39.80
CA PRO A 361 12.77 3.73 39.47
C PRO A 361 11.80 4.51 40.38
N LEU A 362 12.33 5.45 41.16
CA LEU A 362 11.52 6.37 41.97
C LEU A 362 10.97 7.52 41.10
N GLY A 363 9.71 7.91 41.31
CA GLY A 363 9.00 8.89 40.47
C GLY A 363 8.39 8.28 39.20
N ASN A 364 9.22 7.77 38.28
CA ASN A 364 8.86 7.11 37.02
C ASN A 364 7.74 7.83 36.20
N ASP A 365 7.72 9.17 36.24
CA ASP A 365 6.62 9.96 35.66
C ASP A 365 6.56 9.88 34.13
N LYS A 366 7.69 9.68 33.47
CA LYS A 366 7.74 9.44 32.02
C LYS A 366 6.95 8.20 31.63
N ALA A 367 7.19 7.06 32.28
CA ALA A 367 6.48 5.82 31.95
C ALA A 367 4.99 5.90 32.30
N LYS A 368 4.63 6.59 33.40
CA LYS A 368 3.22 6.85 33.74
C LYS A 368 2.53 7.74 32.70
N GLY A 369 3.21 8.79 32.23
CA GLY A 369 2.73 9.68 31.19
C GLY A 369 2.52 8.95 29.87
N GLU A 370 3.50 8.16 29.43
CA GLU A 370 3.40 7.33 28.23
C GLU A 370 2.25 6.31 28.32
N LEU A 371 2.06 5.65 29.47
CA LEU A 371 0.94 4.74 29.67
C LEU A 371 -0.42 5.48 29.58
N LYS A 372 -0.53 6.66 30.19
CA LYS A 372 -1.75 7.46 30.14
C LYS A 372 -2.07 7.90 28.71
N ALA A 373 -1.08 8.36 27.96
CA ALA A 373 -1.24 8.72 26.56
C ALA A 373 -1.72 7.52 25.73
N LEU A 374 -1.08 6.36 25.90
CA LEU A 374 -1.44 5.15 25.17
C LEU A 374 -2.84 4.63 25.52
N LYS A 375 -3.28 4.77 26.78
CA LYS A 375 -4.67 4.48 27.21
C LYS A 375 -5.68 5.37 26.49
N ILE A 376 -5.38 6.65 26.35
CA ILE A 376 -6.22 7.60 25.60
C ILE A 376 -6.26 7.22 24.12
N ASP A 377 -5.13 6.86 23.51
CA ASP A 377 -5.08 6.47 22.10
C ASP A 377 -5.80 5.14 21.84
N PHE A 378 -5.75 4.20 22.79
CA PHE A 378 -6.57 2.99 22.74
C PHE A 378 -8.07 3.32 22.76
N GLN A 379 -8.52 4.21 23.66
CA GLN A 379 -9.93 4.65 23.69
C GLN A 379 -10.35 5.39 22.42
N LYS A 380 -9.48 6.24 21.85
CA LYS A 380 -9.74 6.86 20.55
C LYS A 380 -9.94 5.82 19.47
N MET A 381 -9.09 4.79 19.42
CA MET A 381 -9.22 3.69 18.46
C MET A 381 -10.56 2.94 18.60
N GLU A 382 -11.06 2.74 19.83
CA GLU A 382 -12.39 2.16 20.04
C GLU A 382 -13.52 3.02 19.48
N ASN A 383 -13.41 4.34 19.64
CA ASN A 383 -14.38 5.27 19.06
C ASN A 383 -14.27 5.33 17.53
N THR A 384 -13.04 5.35 16.99
CA THR A 384 -12.80 5.30 15.54
C THR A 384 -13.38 4.04 14.91
N LEU A 385 -13.26 2.88 15.58
CA LEU A 385 -13.86 1.64 15.09
C LEU A 385 -15.38 1.76 14.98
N LYS A 386 -16.06 2.28 16.02
CA LYS A 386 -17.52 2.48 16.01
C LYS A 386 -17.97 3.49 14.96
N ASP A 387 -17.29 4.63 14.89
CA ASP A 387 -17.59 5.68 13.91
C ASP A 387 -17.40 5.16 12.47
N THR A 388 -16.35 4.38 12.24
CA THR A 388 -16.11 3.75 10.93
C THR A 388 -17.20 2.74 10.60
N GLU A 389 -17.61 1.89 11.54
CA GLU A 389 -18.71 0.93 11.34
C GLU A 389 -20.02 1.65 10.94
N GLU A 390 -20.41 2.72 11.65
CA GLU A 390 -21.60 3.51 11.32
C GLU A 390 -21.48 4.20 9.95
N SER A 391 -20.31 4.75 9.64
CA SER A 391 -20.01 5.41 8.35
C SER A 391 -20.10 4.43 7.18
N LEU A 392 -19.58 3.20 7.34
CA LEU A 392 -19.64 2.15 6.32
C LEU A 392 -21.09 1.70 6.07
N LEU A 393 -21.90 1.54 7.12
CA LEU A 393 -23.33 1.23 6.99
C LEU A 393 -24.09 2.33 6.24
N LEU A 394 -23.80 3.60 6.56
CA LEU A 394 -24.42 4.74 5.86
C LEU A 394 -23.99 4.79 4.38
N LYS A 395 -22.71 4.52 4.09
CA LYS A 395 -22.17 4.49 2.73
C LYS A 395 -22.80 3.35 1.92
N GLU A 396 -22.92 2.16 2.49
CA GLU A 396 -23.56 1.00 1.86
C GLU A 396 -25.01 1.29 1.51
N LYS A 397 -25.77 1.86 2.45
CA LYS A 397 -27.14 2.28 2.23
C LYS A 397 -27.24 3.33 1.12
N THR A 398 -26.39 4.35 1.15
CA THR A 398 -26.40 5.43 0.14
C THR A 398 -26.11 4.90 -1.26
N ILE A 399 -25.14 3.99 -1.40
CA ILE A 399 -24.80 3.36 -2.69
C ILE A 399 -25.96 2.48 -3.16
N SER A 400 -26.53 1.64 -2.28
CA SER A 400 -27.66 0.76 -2.60
C SER A 400 -28.91 1.54 -3.03
N ASP A 401 -29.22 2.63 -2.33
CA ASP A 401 -30.30 3.54 -2.70
C ASP A 401 -29.99 4.21 -4.06
N GLY A 402 -28.74 4.59 -4.31
CA GLY A 402 -28.27 5.09 -5.59
C GLY A 402 -28.54 4.11 -6.74
N ILE A 403 -28.13 2.85 -6.61
CA ILE A 403 -28.39 1.79 -7.61
C ILE A 403 -29.89 1.70 -7.94
N ASN A 404 -30.73 1.65 -6.91
CA ASN A 404 -32.18 1.53 -7.06
C ASN A 404 -32.82 2.77 -7.69
N ILE A 405 -32.38 3.97 -7.32
CA ILE A 405 -32.88 5.23 -7.88
C ILE A 405 -32.51 5.32 -9.37
N TYR A 406 -31.24 5.07 -9.73
CA TYR A 406 -30.82 5.12 -11.13
C TYR A 406 -31.49 4.04 -11.96
N PHE A 407 -31.74 2.84 -11.43
CA PHE A 407 -32.52 1.82 -12.12
C PHE A 407 -33.94 2.30 -12.49
N LYS A 408 -34.64 2.98 -11.56
CA LYS A 408 -35.95 3.57 -11.83
C LYS A 408 -35.88 4.72 -12.84
N LEU A 409 -34.87 5.59 -12.72
CA LEU A 409 -34.65 6.70 -13.65
C LEU A 409 -34.39 6.18 -15.07
N ILE A 410 -33.60 5.12 -15.23
CA ILE A 410 -33.37 4.47 -16.52
C ILE A 410 -34.68 4.02 -17.13
N LYS A 411 -35.52 3.28 -16.39
CA LYS A 411 -36.81 2.79 -16.89
C LYS A 411 -37.74 3.93 -17.32
N GLY A 412 -37.88 4.97 -16.49
CA GLY A 412 -38.69 6.13 -16.85
C GLY A 412 -38.13 6.90 -18.05
N GLN A 413 -36.81 6.97 -18.19
CA GLN A 413 -36.15 7.65 -19.29
C GLN A 413 -36.25 6.85 -20.61
N GLU A 414 -36.21 5.52 -20.56
CA GLU A 414 -36.49 4.65 -21.71
C GLU A 414 -37.89 4.91 -22.27
N ASP A 415 -38.91 4.94 -21.41
CA ASP A 415 -40.29 5.24 -21.80
C ASP A 415 -40.43 6.66 -22.39
N TYR A 416 -39.73 7.63 -21.80
CA TYR A 416 -39.73 9.01 -22.28
C TYR A 416 -39.08 9.15 -23.67
N VAL A 417 -37.94 8.49 -23.89
CA VAL A 417 -37.29 8.42 -25.21
C VAL A 417 -38.24 7.80 -26.23
N ALA A 418 -38.86 6.65 -25.92
CA ALA A 418 -39.80 5.99 -26.83
C ALA A 418 -41.03 6.87 -27.17
N SER A 419 -41.53 7.65 -26.21
CA SER A 419 -42.61 8.62 -26.41
C SER A 419 -42.19 9.77 -27.33
N LEU A 420 -41.01 10.34 -27.11
CA LEU A 420 -40.46 11.42 -27.94
C LEU A 420 -40.15 10.96 -29.37
N GLU A 421 -39.69 9.72 -29.56
CA GLU A 421 -39.46 9.15 -30.91
C GLU A 421 -40.77 9.04 -31.71
N LYS A 422 -41.86 8.59 -31.07
CA LYS A 422 -43.20 8.56 -31.69
C LYS A 422 -43.68 9.97 -32.03
N LYS A 423 -43.55 10.91 -31.08
CA LYS A 423 -43.93 12.31 -31.29
C LYS A 423 -43.15 12.95 -32.44
N GLU A 424 -41.84 12.74 -32.51
CA GLU A 424 -40.98 13.30 -33.57
C GLU A 424 -41.39 12.74 -34.95
N ALA A 425 -41.71 11.45 -35.04
CA ALA A 425 -42.16 10.82 -36.28
C ALA A 425 -43.49 11.42 -36.78
N ASP A 426 -44.47 11.60 -35.89
CA ASP A 426 -45.76 12.21 -36.22
C ASP A 426 -45.62 13.69 -36.61
N GLN A 427 -44.80 14.46 -35.89
CA GLN A 427 -44.54 15.87 -36.20
C GLN A 427 -43.84 16.04 -37.56
N LYS A 428 -42.87 15.17 -37.90
CA LYS A 428 -42.24 15.16 -39.22
C LYS A 428 -43.26 14.91 -40.34
N LYS A 429 -44.23 14.03 -40.12
CA LYS A 429 -45.32 13.79 -41.08
C LYS A 429 -46.22 15.02 -41.25
N GLN A 430 -46.62 15.67 -40.16
CA GLN A 430 -47.45 16.87 -40.19
C GLN A 430 -46.73 18.07 -40.83
N TYR A 431 -45.44 18.25 -40.57
CA TYR A 431 -44.63 19.28 -41.21
C TYR A 431 -44.51 19.08 -42.72
N LYS A 432 -44.35 17.83 -43.17
CA LYS A 432 -44.38 17.49 -44.60
C LYS A 432 -45.72 17.87 -45.26
N GLN A 433 -46.81 17.81 -44.50
CA GLN A 433 -48.16 18.23 -44.93
C GLN A 433 -48.46 19.72 -44.72
N GLY A 434 -47.53 20.50 -44.17
CA GLY A 434 -47.72 21.93 -43.91
C GLY A 434 -48.62 22.25 -42.71
N GLN A 435 -48.93 21.26 -41.86
CA GLN A 435 -49.85 21.41 -40.72
C GLN A 435 -49.16 21.81 -39.42
N LEU A 436 -47.82 21.79 -39.39
CA LEU A 436 -47.01 22.08 -38.21
C LEU A 436 -45.81 22.95 -38.62
N GLY A 437 -45.42 23.90 -37.76
CA GLY A 437 -44.23 24.72 -37.95
C GLY A 437 -42.93 23.97 -37.63
N LEU A 438 -41.80 24.44 -38.18
CA LEU A 438 -40.49 23.81 -38.00
C LEU A 438 -40.02 23.85 -36.55
N THR A 439 -40.34 24.92 -35.81
CA THR A 439 -39.95 25.13 -34.41
C THR A 439 -40.35 23.96 -33.51
N GLU A 440 -41.53 23.36 -33.72
CA GLU A 440 -42.00 22.24 -32.92
C GLU A 440 -41.21 20.95 -33.19
N ILE A 441 -40.73 20.74 -34.42
CA ILE A 441 -39.84 19.62 -34.74
C ILE A 441 -38.47 19.83 -34.12
N ILE A 442 -37.91 21.05 -34.26
CA ILE A 442 -36.60 21.38 -33.69
C ILE A 442 -36.63 21.16 -32.17
N ARG A 443 -37.67 21.66 -31.49
CA ARG A 443 -37.86 21.48 -30.05
C ARG A 443 -37.90 20.00 -29.66
N THR A 444 -38.75 19.20 -30.31
CA THR A 444 -38.83 17.77 -30.03
C THR A 444 -37.52 17.03 -30.35
N SER A 445 -36.79 17.45 -31.39
CA SER A 445 -35.48 16.89 -31.74
C SER A 445 -34.43 17.18 -30.65
N ILE A 446 -34.43 18.40 -30.11
CA ILE A 446 -33.58 18.79 -28.96
C ILE A 446 -33.96 17.97 -27.73
N ASP A 447 -35.25 17.86 -27.41
CA ASP A 447 -35.74 17.10 -26.26
C ASP A 447 -35.36 15.62 -26.37
N LEU A 448 -35.52 15.01 -27.55
CA LEU A 448 -35.15 13.62 -27.82
C LEU A 448 -33.64 13.40 -27.70
N SER A 449 -32.85 14.34 -28.21
CA SER A 449 -31.39 14.31 -28.14
C SER A 449 -30.91 14.34 -26.69
N ASN A 450 -31.40 15.32 -25.92
CA ASN A 450 -31.10 15.44 -24.49
C ASN A 450 -31.57 14.21 -23.71
N ALA A 451 -32.73 13.64 -24.09
CA ALA A 451 -33.26 12.46 -23.44
C ALA A 451 -32.37 11.22 -23.65
N LYS A 452 -31.83 11.01 -24.86
CA LYS A 452 -30.89 9.91 -25.18
C LYS A 452 -29.55 10.06 -24.48
N LEU A 453 -29.01 11.28 -24.43
CA LEU A 453 -27.77 11.57 -23.69
C LEU A 453 -27.97 11.33 -22.18
N THR A 454 -29.11 11.75 -21.63
CA THR A 454 -29.47 11.55 -20.22
C THR A 454 -29.63 10.06 -19.88
N LEU A 455 -30.27 9.28 -20.75
CA LEU A 455 -30.38 7.82 -20.57
C LEU A 455 -28.99 7.17 -20.49
N THR A 456 -28.10 7.53 -21.42
CA THR A 456 -26.72 7.03 -21.44
C THR A 456 -25.99 7.35 -20.14
N LYS A 457 -26.14 8.59 -19.64
CA LYS A 457 -25.58 9.02 -18.35
C LYS A 457 -26.13 8.20 -17.18
N TYR A 458 -27.43 7.96 -17.13
CA TYR A 458 -28.05 7.18 -16.05
C TYR A 458 -27.60 5.74 -16.03
N ILE A 459 -27.48 5.09 -17.20
CA ILE A 459 -26.98 3.71 -17.32
C ILE A 459 -25.55 3.63 -16.80
N VAL A 460 -24.66 4.51 -17.27
CA VAL A 460 -23.27 4.55 -16.82
C VAL A 460 -23.17 4.78 -15.31
N GLN A 461 -23.94 5.73 -14.78
CA GLN A 461 -23.93 6.04 -13.35
C GLN A 461 -24.44 4.86 -12.50
N HIS A 462 -25.43 4.12 -12.97
CA HIS A 462 -25.91 2.89 -12.33
C HIS A 462 -24.79 1.85 -12.18
N TYR A 463 -24.02 1.61 -13.24
CA TYR A 463 -22.87 0.70 -13.18
C TYR A 463 -21.71 1.25 -12.35
N LYS A 464 -21.51 2.57 -12.27
CA LYS A 464 -20.51 3.14 -11.34
C LYS A 464 -20.87 2.84 -9.88
N TYR A 465 -22.14 3.02 -9.50
CA TYR A 465 -22.59 2.64 -8.16
C TYR A 465 -22.48 1.14 -7.90
N TYR A 466 -22.69 0.30 -8.91
CA TYR A 466 -22.47 -1.14 -8.81
C TYR A 466 -21.03 -1.48 -8.42
N TYR A 467 -20.03 -0.97 -9.16
CA TYR A 467 -18.64 -1.26 -8.86
C TYR A 467 -18.20 -0.67 -7.50
N GLN A 468 -18.72 0.49 -7.11
CA GLN A 468 -18.51 1.05 -5.78
C GLN A 468 -19.10 0.18 -4.66
N LEU A 469 -20.24 -0.47 -4.91
CA LEU A 469 -20.81 -1.42 -3.96
C LEU A 469 -19.93 -2.66 -3.83
N LEU A 470 -19.44 -3.20 -4.94
CA LEU A 470 -18.57 -4.37 -4.94
C LEU A 470 -17.26 -4.12 -4.19
N GLU A 471 -16.64 -2.94 -4.33
CA GLU A 471 -15.47 -2.55 -3.52
C GLU A 471 -15.83 -2.43 -2.05
N LEU A 472 -16.95 -1.79 -1.73
CA LEU A 472 -17.37 -1.65 -0.33
C LEU A 472 -17.66 -3.02 0.34
N GLN A 473 -18.06 -4.02 -0.43
CA GLN A 473 -18.41 -5.35 0.06
C GLN A 473 -17.27 -6.38 -0.10
N ASP A 474 -16.08 -5.95 -0.53
CA ASP A 474 -14.91 -6.81 -0.79
C ASP A 474 -15.17 -7.92 -1.82
N GLN A 475 -16.03 -7.65 -2.82
CA GLN A 475 -16.49 -8.63 -3.81
C GLN A 475 -15.85 -8.45 -5.19
N MET A 476 -15.12 -7.34 -5.43
CA MET A 476 -14.47 -7.11 -6.72
C MET A 476 -13.50 -8.24 -7.06
N MET A 477 -12.69 -8.68 -6.09
CA MET A 477 -11.76 -9.78 -6.33
C MET A 477 -12.45 -11.14 -6.49
N GLU A 478 -13.61 -11.38 -5.86
CA GLU A 478 -14.36 -12.63 -6.04
C GLU A 478 -14.85 -12.76 -7.50
N GLN A 479 -15.31 -11.66 -8.09
CA GLN A 479 -15.80 -11.64 -9.47
C GLN A 479 -14.66 -11.71 -10.50
N TYR A 480 -13.50 -11.11 -10.21
CA TYR A 480 -12.39 -10.96 -11.15
C TYR A 480 -11.10 -11.66 -10.72
N GLN A 481 -11.21 -12.74 -9.93
CA GLN A 481 -10.06 -13.43 -9.34
C GLN A 481 -8.99 -13.86 -10.37
N ASN A 482 -9.43 -14.19 -11.59
CA ASN A 482 -8.55 -14.61 -12.69
C ASN A 482 -7.71 -13.46 -13.29
N LEU A 483 -8.03 -12.20 -12.98
CA LEU A 483 -7.36 -11.01 -13.50
C LEU A 483 -6.27 -10.49 -12.55
N ILE A 484 -6.18 -11.03 -11.33
CA ILE A 484 -5.20 -10.60 -10.34
C ILE A 484 -3.81 -11.07 -10.81
N PRO A 485 -2.82 -10.16 -10.92
CA PRO A 485 -1.45 -10.54 -11.25
C PRO A 485 -0.95 -11.56 -10.23
N LYS A 486 -0.53 -12.74 -10.72
CA LYS A 486 0.15 -13.72 -9.86
C LYS A 486 1.59 -13.24 -9.67
N ASN A 487 1.92 -12.84 -8.45
CA ASN A 487 3.32 -12.61 -8.05
C ASN A 487 4.07 -13.92 -7.93
#